data_AF-A0A1Y1XEK7-F1
#
_entry.id   AF-A0A1Y1XEK7-F1
#
_cell.length_a   1.000
_cell.length_b   1.000
_cell.length_c   1.000
_cell.angle_alpha   90.00
_cell.angle_beta   90.00
_cell.angle_gamma   90.00
#
_symmetry.space_group_name_H-M   'P 1'
#
loop_
_entity.id
_entity.type
_entity.pdbx_description
1 polymer ?
#
loop_
_entity_poly.entity_id
_entity_poly.type
_entity_poly.pdbx_seq_one_letter_code
_entity_poly.pdbx_strand_id
1 'polypeptide(L)'
;MELQESKYEINNNSLNIPIDHLYNNPIIHKSELQSSNGHVNQPDINKAYFCKNDNCTSVYNEGYRDHYVMLPDDNGNIKTYIIYNCEQSCISKVDYNETHYISYKCTNNSDCLYDKCVNNFCTFNDKSSIEYCNNIYKYFSYFEYSYIHCGKAPGDTCNNNNECSSKKCEKNICETLQKYDIHDIRINQQVTTLIILIISKNNNSLYSCYGINYFNKFTSDIQITSYKLTKMVKCGSEYINNNALLFNVERSVPQFKYNQNTLLLLLIL
;
A
#
# COMPACT_ATOMS: atom_id res chain seq x y z
N MET A 1 -47.43 -20.47 -24.64
CA MET A 1 -47.00 -19.07 -24.76
C MET A 1 -46.53 -18.69 -23.36
N GLU A 2 -45.26 -18.92 -23.06
CA GLU A 2 -44.68 -18.51 -21.78
C GLU A 2 -44.67 -16.97 -21.76
N LEU A 3 -45.37 -16.39 -20.79
CA LEU A 3 -45.25 -14.98 -20.47
C LEU A 3 -43.84 -14.77 -19.94
N GLN A 4 -42.97 -14.20 -20.79
CA GLN A 4 -41.65 -13.77 -20.37
C GLN A 4 -41.86 -12.59 -19.41
N GLU A 5 -41.80 -12.87 -18.10
CA GLU A 5 -41.90 -11.82 -17.08
C GLU A 5 -40.79 -10.78 -17.34
N SER A 6 -41.20 -9.55 -17.64
CA SER A 6 -40.28 -8.45 -17.88
C SER A 6 -39.63 -8.06 -16.57
N LYS A 7 -38.36 -8.43 -16.37
CA LYS A 7 -37.57 -7.96 -15.24
C LYS A 7 -37.34 -6.45 -15.31
N TYR A 8 -37.35 -5.78 -14.16
CA TYR A 8 -37.07 -4.36 -14.02
C TYR A 8 -35.55 -4.09 -14.01
N GLU A 9 -35.15 -3.01 -14.68
CA GLU A 9 -33.75 -2.57 -14.76
C GLU A 9 -33.40 -1.63 -13.60
N ILE A 10 -32.31 -1.92 -12.90
CA ILE A 10 -31.66 -1.04 -11.92
C ILE A 10 -30.36 -0.50 -12.53
N ASN A 11 -30.22 0.81 -12.60
CA ASN A 11 -29.04 1.50 -13.16
C ASN A 11 -28.57 2.63 -12.23
N ASN A 12 -27.53 3.38 -12.65
CA ASN A 12 -26.95 4.48 -11.86
C ASN A 12 -27.92 5.65 -11.57
N ASN A 13 -29.03 5.77 -12.31
CA ASN A 13 -30.06 6.78 -12.10
C ASN A 13 -31.20 6.29 -11.19
N SER A 14 -31.17 5.02 -10.79
CA SER A 14 -32.20 4.43 -9.94
C SER A 14 -32.03 4.88 -8.49
N LEU A 15 -33.13 5.23 -7.82
CA LEU A 15 -33.11 5.63 -6.40
C LEU A 15 -32.78 4.47 -5.45
N ASN A 16 -33.04 3.23 -5.88
CA ASN A 16 -32.93 2.01 -5.06
C ASN A 16 -31.87 1.06 -5.61
N ILE A 17 -30.65 1.54 -5.80
CA ILE A 17 -29.51 0.64 -6.12
C ILE A 17 -29.23 -0.21 -4.87
N PRO A 18 -29.17 -1.55 -5.00
CA PRO A 18 -28.83 -2.41 -3.87
C PRO A 18 -27.50 -2.03 -3.23
N ILE A 19 -27.46 -2.02 -1.89
CA ILE A 19 -26.30 -1.55 -1.10
C ILE A 19 -25.06 -2.40 -1.36
N ASP A 20 -25.25 -3.69 -1.66
CA ASP A 20 -24.22 -4.67 -2.00
C ASP A 20 -23.65 -4.52 -3.42
N HIS A 21 -24.05 -3.47 -4.14
CA HIS A 21 -23.48 -3.07 -5.43
C HIS A 21 -23.00 -1.61 -5.45
N LEU A 22 -23.04 -0.92 -4.30
CA LEU A 22 -22.85 0.52 -4.18
C LEU A 22 -21.85 0.86 -3.08
N TYR A 23 -20.71 1.46 -3.48
CA TYR A 23 -19.82 2.11 -2.52
C TYR A 23 -20.40 3.44 -2.05
N ASN A 24 -21.00 3.43 -0.86
CA ASN A 24 -21.50 4.60 -0.14
C ASN A 24 -20.72 4.80 1.17
N ASN A 25 -19.39 4.87 1.07
CA ASN A 25 -18.53 5.16 2.21
C ASN A 25 -18.37 6.67 2.41
N PRO A 26 -18.06 7.13 3.64
CA PRO A 26 -17.80 8.54 3.91
C PRO A 26 -16.77 9.14 2.96
N ILE A 27 -17.00 10.38 2.55
CA ILE A 27 -16.05 11.14 1.74
C ILE A 27 -14.93 11.64 2.65
N ILE A 28 -13.70 11.45 2.20
CA ILE A 28 -12.47 11.88 2.87
C ILE A 28 -11.67 12.73 1.89
N HIS A 29 -10.96 13.74 2.38
CA HIS A 29 -10.10 14.56 1.53
C HIS A 29 -8.79 13.83 1.18
N LYS A 30 -8.34 13.94 -0.08
CA LYS A 30 -7.09 13.31 -0.54
C LYS A 30 -5.88 13.79 0.25
N SER A 31 -5.87 15.08 0.60
CA SER A 31 -4.85 15.66 1.49
C SER A 31 -4.78 14.97 2.86
N GLU A 32 -5.93 14.63 3.45
CA GLU A 32 -6.00 13.88 4.71
C GLU A 32 -5.48 12.46 4.53
N LEU A 33 -5.83 11.78 3.43
CA LEU A 33 -5.31 10.45 3.10
C LEU A 33 -3.78 10.47 3.04
N GLN A 34 -3.20 11.41 2.30
CA GLN A 34 -1.74 11.51 2.14
C GLN A 34 -1.03 11.88 3.44
N SER A 35 -1.63 12.74 4.27
CA SER A 35 -1.04 13.15 5.56
C SER A 35 -0.91 12.00 6.57
N SER A 36 -1.73 10.96 6.41
CA SER A 36 -1.78 9.86 7.36
C SER A 36 -0.55 8.93 7.32
N ASN A 37 0.33 9.01 6.32
CA ASN A 37 1.47 8.09 6.13
C ASN A 37 1.07 6.60 6.25
N GLY A 38 -0.16 6.23 5.89
CA GLY A 38 -0.67 4.87 6.08
C GLY A 38 -0.89 4.47 7.56
N HIS A 39 -0.72 5.39 8.52
CA HIS A 39 -0.98 5.20 9.95
C HIS A 39 -2.39 5.65 10.36
N VAL A 40 -3.37 5.60 9.45
CA VAL A 40 -4.78 5.63 9.88
C VAL A 40 -5.04 4.31 10.58
N ASN A 41 -4.98 4.29 11.92
CA ASN A 41 -5.45 3.23 12.83
C ASN A 41 -5.64 1.86 12.16
N GLN A 42 -4.54 1.12 11.97
CA GLN A 42 -4.47 -0.11 11.17
C GLN A 42 -4.98 0.09 9.73
N PRO A 43 -4.10 0.39 8.76
CA PRO A 43 -4.51 0.44 7.36
C PRO A 43 -5.01 -0.95 6.98
N ASP A 44 -6.32 -1.06 6.83
CA ASP A 44 -6.94 -2.25 6.29
C ASP A 44 -6.30 -2.46 4.92
N ILE A 45 -5.49 -3.50 4.81
CA ILE A 45 -4.66 -3.86 3.65
C ILE A 45 -5.56 -4.01 2.40
N ASN A 46 -6.86 -4.21 2.63
CA ASN A 46 -7.88 -4.40 1.62
C ASN A 46 -8.60 -3.11 1.24
N LYS A 47 -8.19 -1.93 1.73
CA LYS A 47 -8.79 -0.65 1.35
C LYS A 47 -7.96 0.06 0.29
N ALA A 48 -8.66 0.45 -0.75
CA ALA A 48 -8.22 1.41 -1.75
C ALA A 48 -9.22 2.57 -1.78
N TYR A 49 -8.96 3.59 -2.59
CA TYR A 49 -9.84 4.74 -2.70
C TYR A 49 -9.98 5.17 -4.16
N PHE A 50 -11.20 5.52 -4.56
CA PHE A 50 -11.40 6.34 -5.75
C PHE A 50 -11.46 7.80 -5.31
N CYS A 51 -10.65 8.63 -5.96
CA CYS A 51 -10.59 10.05 -5.73
C CYS A 51 -11.01 10.78 -7.00
N LYS A 52 -11.99 11.68 -6.89
CA LYS A 52 -12.31 12.67 -7.92
C LYS A 52 -11.91 14.04 -7.37
N ASN A 53 -10.89 14.64 -7.98
CA ASN A 53 -10.26 15.84 -7.45
C ASN A 53 -9.72 15.58 -6.02
N ASP A 54 -10.14 16.34 -5.02
CA ASP A 54 -9.75 16.15 -3.62
C ASP A 54 -10.72 15.26 -2.83
N ASN A 55 -11.85 14.84 -3.42
CA ASN A 55 -12.85 14.02 -2.73
C ASN A 55 -12.62 12.54 -3.00
N CYS A 56 -12.41 11.76 -1.95
CA CYS A 56 -12.13 10.34 -2.04
C CYS A 56 -13.17 9.52 -1.28
N THR A 57 -13.44 8.31 -1.77
CA THR A 57 -14.24 7.31 -1.04
C THR A 57 -13.54 5.96 -1.07
N SER A 58 -13.60 5.25 0.05
CA SER A 58 -12.95 3.95 0.17
C SER A 58 -13.69 2.89 -0.62
N VAL A 59 -12.94 1.97 -1.21
CA VAL A 59 -13.42 0.76 -1.87
C VAL A 59 -12.61 -0.43 -1.40
N TYR A 60 -13.20 -1.62 -1.50
CA TYR A 60 -12.49 -2.85 -1.19
C TYR A 60 -11.66 -3.31 -2.40
N ASN A 61 -10.41 -3.67 -2.14
CA ASN A 61 -9.46 -4.14 -3.15
C ASN A 61 -9.81 -5.56 -3.66
N GLU A 62 -10.75 -6.25 -3.00
CA GLU A 62 -11.21 -7.58 -3.37
C GLU A 62 -12.18 -7.56 -4.57
N GLY A 63 -11.61 -7.31 -5.76
CA GLY A 63 -12.20 -7.75 -7.02
C GLY A 63 -13.46 -7.01 -7.47
N TYR A 64 -13.56 -5.69 -7.25
CA TYR A 64 -14.60 -4.80 -7.81
C TYR A 64 -16.00 -5.44 -7.83
N ARG A 65 -16.44 -5.98 -6.68
CA ARG A 65 -17.78 -6.60 -6.59
C ARG A 65 -18.88 -5.57 -6.80
N ASP A 66 -18.64 -4.37 -6.32
CA ASP A 66 -19.52 -3.24 -6.50
C ASP A 66 -19.22 -2.57 -7.85
N HIS A 67 -20.27 -2.15 -8.52
CA HIS A 67 -20.19 -1.59 -9.87
C HIS A 67 -20.50 -0.09 -9.87
N TYR A 68 -20.88 0.44 -8.70
CA TYR A 68 -21.21 1.84 -8.51
C TYR A 68 -20.44 2.46 -7.34
N VAL A 69 -20.21 3.76 -7.44
CA VAL A 69 -19.62 4.58 -6.37
C VAL A 69 -20.36 5.90 -6.23
N MET A 70 -20.55 6.38 -5.00
CA MET A 70 -21.09 7.71 -4.74
C MET A 70 -19.96 8.70 -4.50
N LEU A 71 -19.88 9.73 -5.34
CA LEU A 71 -18.92 10.83 -5.21
C LEU A 71 -19.60 12.16 -5.59
N PRO A 72 -19.11 13.31 -5.09
CA PRO A 72 -19.60 14.60 -5.53
C PRO A 72 -19.24 14.85 -7.00
N ASP A 73 -20.16 15.46 -7.73
CA ASP A 73 -19.90 16.06 -9.03
C ASP A 73 -19.16 17.40 -8.89
N ASP A 74 -18.90 18.06 -10.02
CA ASP A 74 -18.15 19.33 -10.05
C ASP A 74 -18.95 20.49 -9.42
N ASN A 75 -20.25 20.32 -9.20
CA ASN A 75 -21.12 21.26 -8.50
C ASN A 75 -21.29 20.89 -7.00
N GLY A 76 -20.61 19.84 -6.52
CA GLY A 76 -20.71 19.34 -5.16
C GLY A 76 -21.93 18.46 -4.87
N ASN A 77 -22.75 18.13 -5.87
CA ASN A 77 -23.90 17.24 -5.69
C ASN A 77 -23.43 15.79 -5.65
N ILE A 78 -23.91 15.00 -4.68
CA ILE A 78 -23.61 13.58 -4.62
C ILE A 78 -24.27 12.87 -5.81
N LYS A 79 -23.45 12.22 -6.63
CA LYS A 79 -23.86 11.47 -7.81
C LYS A 79 -23.34 10.04 -7.71
N THR A 80 -24.14 9.10 -8.22
CA THR A 80 -23.73 7.72 -8.40
C THR A 80 -23.08 7.54 -9.77
N TYR A 81 -21.86 7.03 -9.79
CA TYR A 81 -21.09 6.75 -10.99
C TYR A 81 -20.91 5.26 -11.20
N ILE A 82 -20.88 4.82 -12.45
CA ILE A 82 -20.48 3.48 -12.84
C ILE A 82 -18.95 3.40 -12.80
N ILE A 83 -18.41 2.45 -12.03
CA ILE A 83 -16.95 2.20 -11.93
C ILE A 83 -16.48 1.00 -12.77
N TYR A 84 -17.43 0.18 -13.22
CA TYR A 84 -17.15 -1.00 -14.01
C TYR A 84 -16.68 -0.60 -15.42
N ASN A 85 -15.41 -0.81 -15.70
CA ASN A 85 -14.80 -0.46 -16.98
C ASN A 85 -14.67 -1.70 -17.89
N CYS A 86 -14.98 -1.53 -19.17
CA CYS A 86 -14.84 -2.58 -20.16
C CYS A 86 -14.52 -2.04 -21.55
N GLU A 87 -13.58 -2.65 -22.27
CA GLU A 87 -13.25 -2.25 -23.64
C GLU A 87 -14.07 -2.97 -24.72
N GLN A 88 -14.55 -4.20 -24.49
CA GLN A 88 -15.51 -4.90 -25.36
C GLN A 88 -15.94 -6.24 -24.74
N SER A 89 -17.21 -6.64 -24.93
CA SER A 89 -17.80 -7.95 -24.57
C SER A 89 -18.10 -8.26 -23.09
N CYS A 90 -18.13 -7.25 -22.22
CA CYS A 90 -18.50 -7.52 -20.82
C CYS A 90 -19.99 -7.76 -20.63
N ILE A 91 -20.27 -8.46 -19.53
CA ILE A 91 -21.63 -8.66 -19.03
C ILE A 91 -22.18 -7.30 -18.63
N SER A 92 -23.09 -6.75 -19.45
CA SER A 92 -23.71 -5.45 -19.19
C SER A 92 -24.84 -5.53 -18.16
N LYS A 93 -25.21 -6.73 -17.72
CA LYS A 93 -26.32 -6.97 -16.80
C LYS A 93 -26.11 -8.18 -15.91
N VAL A 94 -26.47 -8.06 -14.63
CA VAL A 94 -26.45 -9.16 -13.67
C VAL A 94 -27.83 -9.30 -13.08
N ASP A 95 -28.36 -10.53 -13.05
CA ASP A 95 -29.60 -10.82 -12.35
C ASP A 95 -29.40 -10.61 -10.85
N TYR A 96 -30.22 -9.75 -10.26
CA TYR A 96 -30.17 -9.46 -8.82
C TYR A 96 -31.17 -10.33 -8.07
N ASN A 97 -32.39 -10.45 -8.60
CA ASN A 97 -33.41 -11.36 -8.11
C ASN A 97 -34.34 -11.79 -9.26
N GLU A 98 -35.43 -12.49 -8.93
CA GLU A 98 -36.38 -13.00 -9.91
C GLU A 98 -37.00 -11.89 -10.77
N THR A 99 -37.15 -10.69 -10.21
CA THR A 99 -37.88 -9.58 -10.83
C THR A 99 -36.98 -8.43 -11.29
N HIS A 100 -35.71 -8.38 -10.89
CA HIS A 100 -34.80 -7.27 -11.15
C HIS A 100 -33.44 -7.74 -11.67
N TYR A 101 -32.87 -6.92 -12.54
CA TYR A 101 -31.48 -7.04 -12.94
C TYR A 101 -30.78 -5.69 -12.81
N ILE A 102 -29.48 -5.73 -12.55
CA ILE A 102 -28.64 -4.54 -12.47
C ILE A 102 -27.95 -4.37 -13.82
N SER A 103 -28.02 -3.17 -14.38
CA SER A 103 -27.47 -2.80 -15.68
C SER A 103 -26.35 -1.80 -15.51
N TYR A 104 -25.17 -2.16 -16.00
CA TYR A 104 -23.98 -1.29 -15.95
C TYR A 104 -23.82 -0.48 -17.23
N LYS A 105 -24.92 -0.31 -17.98
CA LYS A 105 -24.91 0.44 -19.23
C LYS A 105 -24.88 1.94 -18.94
N CYS A 106 -23.91 2.62 -19.53
CA CYS A 106 -23.89 4.08 -19.54
C CYS A 106 -24.72 4.62 -20.72
N THR A 107 -25.34 5.79 -20.53
CA THR A 107 -26.03 6.53 -21.59
C THR A 107 -25.28 7.81 -21.95
N ASN A 108 -24.62 8.41 -20.98
CA ASN A 108 -23.82 9.62 -21.10
C ASN A 108 -22.42 9.40 -20.52
N ASN A 109 -21.44 10.19 -20.98
CA ASN A 109 -20.10 10.18 -20.40
C ASN A 109 -20.12 10.40 -18.88
N SER A 110 -20.96 11.33 -18.42
CA SER A 110 -21.05 11.68 -17.01
C SER A 110 -21.65 10.58 -16.12
N ASP A 111 -22.22 9.51 -16.69
CA ASP A 111 -22.65 8.31 -15.95
C ASP A 111 -21.44 7.50 -15.46
N CYS A 112 -20.32 7.59 -16.19
CA CYS A 112 -19.09 6.87 -15.90
C CYS A 112 -18.20 7.67 -14.96
N LEU A 113 -17.51 6.97 -14.05
CA LEU A 113 -16.55 7.62 -13.16
C LEU A 113 -15.46 8.36 -13.94
N TYR A 114 -14.94 7.74 -15.00
CA TYR A 114 -13.89 8.29 -15.87
C TYR A 114 -14.41 9.25 -16.96
N ASP A 115 -15.69 9.65 -16.91
CA ASP A 115 -16.32 10.58 -17.87
C ASP A 115 -16.18 10.13 -19.34
N LYS A 116 -16.35 8.83 -19.61
CA LYS A 116 -16.29 8.28 -20.97
C LYS A 116 -17.15 7.04 -21.13
N CYS A 117 -18.18 7.16 -21.96
CA CYS A 117 -19.11 6.11 -22.32
C CYS A 117 -18.95 5.76 -23.81
N VAL A 118 -18.63 4.51 -24.12
CA VAL A 118 -18.46 4.02 -25.49
C VAL A 118 -19.26 2.74 -25.66
N ASN A 119 -20.15 2.71 -26.66
CA ASN A 119 -21.02 1.56 -26.94
C ASN A 119 -21.83 1.08 -25.71
N ASN A 120 -22.27 2.03 -24.88
CA ASN A 120 -22.95 1.80 -23.60
C ASN A 120 -22.09 1.15 -22.50
N PHE A 121 -20.76 1.20 -22.61
CA PHE A 121 -19.83 0.77 -21.56
C PHE A 121 -18.91 1.90 -21.12
N CYS A 122 -18.62 1.95 -19.82
CA CYS A 122 -17.61 2.85 -19.30
C CYS A 122 -16.21 2.36 -19.66
N THR A 123 -15.32 3.27 -20.01
CA THR A 123 -13.93 2.99 -20.37
C THR A 123 -13.01 4.04 -19.79
N PHE A 124 -11.73 3.70 -19.64
CA PHE A 124 -10.73 4.63 -19.13
C PHE A 124 -10.57 5.85 -20.05
N ASN A 125 -10.31 6.99 -19.42
CA ASN A 125 -10.10 8.27 -20.07
C ASN A 125 -8.88 8.94 -19.45
N ASP A 126 -7.79 9.06 -20.22
CA ASP A 126 -6.54 9.67 -19.76
C ASP A 126 -6.67 11.15 -19.35
N LYS A 127 -7.76 11.81 -19.75
CA LYS A 127 -8.04 13.21 -19.38
C LYS A 127 -8.87 13.35 -18.10
N SER A 128 -9.31 12.24 -17.53
CA SER A 128 -10.13 12.25 -16.31
C SER A 128 -9.31 12.69 -15.11
N SER A 129 -9.92 13.44 -14.18
CA SER A 129 -9.31 13.79 -12.89
C SER A 129 -9.43 12.69 -11.83
N ILE A 130 -9.88 11.50 -12.24
CA ILE A 130 -10.02 10.34 -11.37
C ILE A 130 -8.66 9.72 -11.11
N GLU A 131 -8.37 9.52 -9.83
CA GLU A 131 -7.25 8.73 -9.38
C GLU A 131 -7.72 7.56 -8.51
N TYR A 132 -6.97 6.48 -8.56
CA TYR A 132 -7.07 5.37 -7.63
C TYR A 132 -5.92 5.46 -6.63
N CYS A 133 -6.22 5.42 -5.34
CA CYS A 133 -5.21 5.47 -4.28
C CYS A 133 -5.13 4.12 -3.58
N ASN A 134 -3.94 3.56 -3.52
CA ASN A 134 -3.64 2.27 -2.92
C ASN A 134 -2.61 2.43 -1.80
N ASN A 135 -2.70 1.56 -0.79
CA ASN A 135 -1.65 1.41 0.23
C ASN A 135 -0.50 0.57 -0.34
N ILE A 136 0.67 1.18 -0.51
CA ILE A 136 1.90 0.48 -0.89
C ILE A 136 2.64 0.09 0.38
N TYR A 137 2.81 -1.21 0.58
CA TYR A 137 3.59 -1.77 1.67
C TYR A 137 5.01 -2.06 1.22
N LYS A 138 5.99 -1.68 2.03
CA LYS A 138 7.39 -2.06 1.87
C LYS A 138 7.87 -2.73 3.15
N TYR A 139 8.35 -3.97 2.99
CA TYR A 139 8.93 -4.76 4.06
C TYR A 139 10.46 -4.71 3.95
N PHE A 140 11.13 -4.17 4.98
CA PHE A 140 12.58 -4.18 5.10
C PHE A 140 13.00 -4.87 6.38
N SER A 141 13.16 -6.20 6.36
CA SER A 141 13.64 -7.07 7.46
C SER A 141 12.96 -6.91 8.84
N TYR A 142 13.09 -5.74 9.48
CA TYR A 142 12.55 -5.37 10.80
C TYR A 142 11.60 -4.16 10.78
N PHE A 143 11.55 -3.41 9.68
CA PHE A 143 10.70 -2.23 9.55
C PHE A 143 9.67 -2.46 8.46
N GLU A 144 8.42 -2.25 8.85
CA GLU A 144 7.29 -2.15 7.94
C GLU A 144 7.00 -0.67 7.74
N TYR A 145 6.95 -0.25 6.49
CA TYR A 145 6.52 1.09 6.14
C TYR A 145 5.46 0.97 5.04
N SER A 146 4.35 1.66 5.24
CA SER A 146 3.29 1.78 4.27
C SER A 146 3.09 3.24 3.89
N TYR A 147 2.64 3.50 2.67
CA TYR A 147 2.23 4.82 2.26
C TYR A 147 1.17 4.74 1.18
N ILE A 148 0.34 5.78 1.10
CA ILE A 148 -0.65 5.90 0.04
C ILE A 148 0.02 6.40 -1.22
N HIS A 149 -0.16 5.67 -2.32
CA HIS A 149 0.22 6.10 -3.65
C HIS A 149 -1.05 6.20 -4.51
N CYS A 150 -1.22 7.34 -5.16
CA CYS A 150 -2.34 7.60 -6.05
C CYS A 150 -1.86 7.63 -7.50
N GLY A 151 -2.67 7.08 -8.40
CA GLY A 151 -2.38 7.04 -9.83
C GLY A 151 -3.52 6.39 -10.60
N LYS A 152 -3.20 5.81 -11.74
CA LYS A 152 -4.14 5.06 -12.57
C LYS A 152 -4.65 3.81 -11.86
N ALA A 153 -5.91 3.48 -12.12
CA ALA A 153 -6.55 2.30 -11.55
C ALA A 153 -6.08 1.02 -12.24
N PRO A 154 -6.20 -0.14 -11.57
CA PRO A 154 -6.01 -1.43 -12.20
C PRO A 154 -6.81 -1.60 -13.51
N GLY A 155 -6.17 -2.14 -14.53
CA GLY A 155 -6.74 -2.32 -15.87
C GLY A 155 -6.58 -1.14 -16.81
N ASP A 156 -6.16 0.03 -16.32
CA ASP A 156 -5.87 1.20 -17.17
C ASP A 156 -4.51 1.04 -17.86
N THR A 157 -4.33 1.71 -18.99
CA THR A 157 -3.08 1.71 -19.76
C THR A 157 -1.99 2.52 -19.05
N CYS A 158 -0.74 2.06 -19.11
CA CYS A 158 0.39 2.74 -18.49
C CYS A 158 1.67 2.56 -19.30
N ASN A 159 2.61 3.51 -19.15
CA ASN A 159 3.96 3.39 -19.74
C ASN A 159 5.03 3.03 -18.71
N ASN A 160 4.78 3.32 -17.43
CA ASN A 160 5.71 3.04 -16.36
C ASN A 160 5.00 2.81 -15.03
N ASN A 161 5.73 2.20 -14.09
CA ASN A 161 5.22 1.83 -12.77
C ASN A 161 4.64 3.02 -11.99
N ASN A 162 5.21 4.22 -12.08
CA ASN A 162 4.77 5.34 -11.26
C ASN A 162 3.40 5.89 -11.67
N GLU A 163 2.98 5.66 -12.92
CA GLU A 163 1.64 6.02 -13.40
C GLU A 163 0.55 5.23 -12.67
N CYS A 164 0.83 4.00 -12.24
CA CYS A 164 -0.13 3.13 -11.60
C CYS A 164 -0.19 3.35 -10.08
N SER A 165 -1.40 3.33 -9.54
CA SER A 165 -1.67 3.35 -8.10
C SER A 165 -0.96 2.23 -7.32
N SER A 166 -0.81 1.05 -7.93
CA SER A 166 -0.10 -0.12 -7.39
C SER A 166 1.42 -0.05 -7.53
N LYS A 167 1.95 0.98 -8.20
CA LYS A 167 3.34 1.04 -8.66
C LYS A 167 3.77 -0.13 -9.56
N LYS A 168 2.82 -0.73 -10.27
CA LYS A 168 3.05 -1.91 -11.10
C LYS A 168 2.36 -1.75 -12.46
N CYS A 169 3.17 -1.58 -13.49
CA CYS A 169 2.77 -1.49 -14.89
C CYS A 169 3.34 -2.71 -15.62
N GLU A 170 2.49 -3.69 -15.95
CA GLU A 170 2.88 -4.90 -16.68
C GLU A 170 2.14 -4.95 -18.02
N LYS A 171 2.86 -5.25 -19.10
CA LYS A 171 2.29 -5.32 -20.46
C LYS A 171 1.50 -4.04 -20.85
N ASN A 172 1.97 -2.88 -20.40
CA ASN A 172 1.35 -1.57 -20.58
C ASN A 172 -0.03 -1.42 -19.91
N ILE A 173 -0.32 -2.21 -18.87
CA ILE A 173 -1.55 -2.14 -18.09
C ILE A 173 -1.21 -2.08 -16.59
N CYS A 174 -1.95 -1.27 -15.84
CA CYS A 174 -1.81 -1.19 -14.39
C CYS A 174 -2.35 -2.47 -13.75
N GLU A 175 -1.51 -3.13 -12.97
CA GLU A 175 -1.88 -4.35 -12.23
C GLU A 175 -2.53 -3.98 -10.89
N THR A 176 -3.38 -4.87 -10.37
CA THR A 176 -3.80 -4.79 -8.97
C THR A 176 -2.60 -5.08 -8.06
N LEU A 177 -2.60 -4.51 -6.85
CA LEU A 177 -1.68 -5.01 -5.82
C LEU A 177 -2.10 -6.44 -5.50
N GLN A 178 -1.25 -7.41 -5.81
CA GLN A 178 -1.49 -8.77 -5.37
C GLN A 178 -1.49 -8.76 -3.84
N LYS A 179 -2.54 -9.36 -3.26
CA LYS A 179 -2.80 -9.45 -1.82
C LYS A 179 -1.64 -10.09 -1.02
N TYR A 180 -0.63 -10.64 -1.71
CA TYR A 180 0.53 -11.33 -1.14
C TYR A 180 1.79 -11.21 -2.03
N ASP A 181 2.37 -10.01 -2.10
CA ASP A 181 3.85 -9.90 -2.06
C ASP A 181 4.32 -9.59 -0.63
N ILE A 182 3.50 -9.98 0.37
CA ILE A 182 4.06 -10.49 1.62
C ILE A 182 4.76 -11.78 1.20
N HIS A 183 5.99 -11.64 0.69
CA HIS A 183 6.93 -12.72 0.89
C HIS A 183 6.77 -13.11 2.35
N ASP A 184 6.48 -14.39 2.59
CA ASP A 184 6.90 -15.08 3.80
C ASP A 184 8.39 -14.73 3.95
N ILE A 185 8.68 -13.57 4.54
CA ILE A 185 9.85 -13.40 5.33
C ILE A 185 9.53 -14.28 6.54
N ARG A 186 9.64 -15.60 6.33
CA ARG A 186 10.24 -16.48 7.31
C ARG A 186 11.58 -15.81 7.59
N ILE A 187 11.55 -14.83 8.50
CA ILE A 187 12.69 -14.50 9.31
C ILE A 187 12.96 -15.84 9.97
N ASN A 188 13.82 -16.62 9.34
CA ASN A 188 14.38 -17.81 9.92
C ASN A 188 14.79 -17.33 11.31
N GLN A 189 14.19 -17.90 12.37
CA GLN A 189 14.17 -17.41 13.77
C GLN A 189 15.58 -17.40 14.42
N GLN A 190 16.60 -17.02 13.67
CA GLN A 190 18.02 -17.12 13.95
C GLN A 190 18.74 -15.79 13.85
N VAL A 191 18.05 -14.65 13.64
CA VAL A 191 18.67 -13.36 13.97
C VAL A 191 18.43 -13.09 15.45
N THR A 192 19.23 -13.76 16.27
CA THR A 192 19.17 -13.69 17.73
C THR A 192 19.90 -12.46 18.29
N THR A 193 20.54 -11.64 17.46
CA THR A 193 21.33 -10.50 17.96
C THR A 193 21.38 -9.36 16.97
N LEU A 194 20.66 -8.28 17.28
CA LEU A 194 20.89 -6.95 16.67
C LEU A 194 21.96 -6.25 17.51
N ILE A 195 23.11 -5.91 16.90
CA ILE A 195 24.16 -5.10 17.54
C ILE A 195 24.04 -3.68 17.00
N ILE A 196 23.53 -2.76 17.82
CA ILE A 196 23.57 -1.33 17.49
C ILE A 196 24.90 -0.78 18.01
N LEU A 197 25.75 -0.30 17.10
CA LEU A 197 26.97 0.43 17.44
C LEU A 197 26.67 1.93 17.40
N ILE A 198 26.68 2.57 18.57
CA ILE A 198 26.59 4.03 18.68
C ILE A 198 28.01 4.56 18.82
N ILE A 199 28.45 5.36 17.85
CA ILE A 199 29.71 6.10 17.88
C ILE A 199 29.39 7.52 18.31
N SER A 200 29.83 7.93 19.50
CA SER A 200 29.75 9.33 19.94
C SER A 200 31.13 9.98 19.90
N LYS A 201 31.20 11.17 19.29
CA LYS A 201 32.41 12.00 19.30
C LYS A 201 32.40 12.86 20.56
N ASN A 202 33.35 12.61 21.45
CA ASN A 202 33.58 13.49 22.60
C ASN A 202 34.65 14.54 22.24
N ASN A 203 34.58 15.75 22.82
CA ASN A 203 35.43 16.91 22.48
C ASN A 203 36.94 16.67 22.66
N ASN A 204 37.35 15.55 23.27
CA ASN A 204 38.74 15.19 23.54
C ASN A 204 39.32 14.13 22.57
N SER A 205 38.82 14.03 21.33
CA SER A 205 39.39 13.17 20.26
C SER A 205 39.42 11.66 20.53
N LEU A 206 38.52 11.14 21.38
CA LEU A 206 38.30 9.71 21.59
C LEU A 206 36.89 9.32 21.13
N TYR A 207 36.81 8.34 20.24
CA TYR A 207 35.56 7.68 19.87
C TYR A 207 35.22 6.60 20.90
N SER A 208 34.05 6.69 21.51
CA SER A 208 33.48 5.62 22.34
C SER A 208 32.48 4.83 21.52
N CYS A 209 32.67 3.50 21.43
CA CYS A 209 31.71 2.59 20.81
C CYS A 209 30.87 1.93 21.91
N TYR A 210 29.55 2.06 21.83
CA TYR A 210 28.61 1.33 22.66
C TYR A 210 27.93 0.28 21.81
N GLY A 211 28.10 -1.00 22.17
CA GLY A 211 27.35 -2.10 21.58
C GLY A 211 26.15 -2.43 22.46
N ILE A 212 24.94 -2.31 21.92
CA ILE A 212 23.72 -2.80 22.57
C ILE A 212 23.36 -4.12 21.91
N ASN A 213 23.36 -5.21 22.68
CA ASN A 213 22.87 -6.51 22.25
C ASN A 213 21.38 -6.62 22.58
N TYR A 214 20.53 -6.69 21.56
CA TYR A 214 19.12 -7.05 21.75
C TYR A 214 18.95 -8.56 21.60
N PHE A 215 18.63 -9.24 22.70
CA PHE A 215 18.13 -10.61 22.69
C PHE A 215 16.61 -10.59 22.83
N ASN A 216 15.88 -10.69 21.72
CA ASN A 216 14.45 -10.97 21.80
C ASN A 216 14.27 -12.47 22.04
N LYS A 217 14.09 -12.87 23.30
CA LYS A 217 13.38 -14.11 23.63
C LYS A 217 11.95 -13.68 23.94
N PHE A 218 10.99 -14.02 23.07
CA PHE A 218 9.57 -13.71 23.27
C PHE A 218 9.03 -14.49 24.49
N THR A 219 9.23 -13.91 25.66
CA THR A 219 8.40 -14.00 26.86
C THR A 219 8.27 -12.56 27.35
N SER A 220 7.09 -12.18 27.82
CA SER A 220 6.53 -10.83 28.01
C SER A 220 7.30 -9.80 28.86
N ASP A 221 8.60 -9.97 29.11
CA ASP A 221 9.42 -9.07 29.91
C ASP A 221 10.64 -8.59 29.11
N ILE A 222 10.62 -7.33 28.69
CA ILE A 222 11.82 -6.67 28.15
C ILE A 222 12.77 -6.42 29.31
N GLN A 223 13.75 -7.30 29.52
CA GLN A 223 14.87 -7.02 30.41
C GLN A 223 15.96 -6.27 29.66
N ILE A 224 16.06 -4.96 29.87
CA ILE A 224 17.23 -4.17 29.46
C ILE A 224 18.38 -4.53 30.41
N THR A 225 19.24 -5.46 29.99
CA THR A 225 20.51 -5.69 30.69
C THR A 225 21.55 -4.72 30.15
N SER A 226 21.81 -3.64 30.89
CA SER A 226 22.95 -2.77 30.61
C SER A 226 24.24 -3.49 31.01
N TYR A 227 25.05 -3.91 30.04
CA TYR A 227 26.38 -4.40 30.35
C TYR A 227 27.33 -3.21 30.46
N LYS A 228 27.85 -2.95 31.66
CA LYS A 228 29.01 -2.06 31.83
C LYS A 228 30.23 -2.81 31.31
N LEU A 229 30.69 -2.48 30.10
CA LEU A 229 31.99 -2.94 29.59
C LEU A 229 33.08 -2.45 30.56
N THR A 230 33.58 -3.34 31.43
CA THR A 230 34.66 -3.05 32.39
C THR A 230 36.05 -3.06 31.74
N LYS A 231 36.14 -3.36 30.44
CA LYS A 231 37.37 -3.20 29.66
C LYS A 231 37.08 -2.36 28.41
N MET A 232 37.69 -1.18 28.37
CA MET A 232 37.81 -0.39 27.15
C MET A 232 38.58 -1.23 26.12
N VAL A 233 37.91 -1.64 25.04
CA VAL A 233 38.59 -2.12 23.85
C VAL A 233 39.10 -0.87 23.12
N LYS A 234 40.43 -0.68 23.06
CA LYS A 234 41.01 0.34 22.18
C LYS A 234 40.75 -0.09 20.74
N CYS A 235 39.88 0.63 20.04
CA CYS A 235 39.81 0.53 18.59
C CYS A 235 41.06 1.23 18.02
N GLY A 236 42.00 0.45 17.48
CA GLY A 236 43.03 1.01 16.60
C GLY A 236 42.35 1.50 15.32
N SER A 237 42.64 2.73 14.92
CA SER A 237 42.24 3.24 13.59
C SER A 237 43.44 3.10 12.67
N GLU A 238 43.30 2.37 11.57
CA GLU A 238 44.13 2.56 10.39
C GLU A 238 43.36 3.46 9.43
N TYR A 239 43.91 4.64 9.16
CA TYR A 239 43.39 5.54 8.14
C TYR A 239 43.70 4.95 6.77
N ILE A 240 42.68 4.43 6.08
CA ILE A 240 42.74 4.21 4.64
C ILE A 240 42.10 5.42 3.97
N ASN A 241 42.88 6.13 3.15
CA ASN A 241 42.40 7.25 2.36
C ASN A 241 41.24 6.81 1.45
N ASN A 242 40.16 7.59 1.48
CA ASN A 242 38.91 7.53 0.70
C ASN A 242 37.74 6.73 1.34
N ASN A 243 36.97 7.46 2.17
CA ASN A 243 35.54 7.32 2.48
C ASN A 243 34.93 5.96 2.89
N ALA A 244 35.74 4.99 3.33
CA ALA A 244 35.25 3.83 4.07
C ALA A 244 36.18 3.51 5.26
N LEU A 245 35.64 3.58 6.48
CA LEU A 245 36.32 3.08 7.68
C LEU A 245 36.05 1.58 7.79
N LEU A 246 37.06 0.76 7.48
CA LEU A 246 37.08 -0.67 7.79
C LEU A 246 37.73 -0.84 9.17
N PHE A 247 36.95 -1.25 10.17
CA PHE A 247 37.51 -1.64 11.46
C PHE A 247 38.01 -3.10 11.38
N ASN A 248 39.33 -3.30 11.42
CA ASN A 248 39.91 -4.60 11.70
C ASN A 248 39.90 -4.83 13.21
N VAL A 249 39.09 -5.77 13.68
CA VAL A 249 39.11 -6.23 15.07
C VAL A 249 40.20 -7.28 15.21
N GLU A 250 41.39 -6.90 15.70
CA GLU A 250 42.43 -7.87 16.03
C GLU A 250 41.95 -8.81 17.16
N ARG A 251 42.05 -10.11 16.89
CA ARG A 251 41.63 -11.19 17.78
C ARG A 251 42.49 -11.23 19.05
N SER A 252 41.95 -10.71 20.14
CA SER A 252 42.31 -11.17 21.49
C SER A 252 41.08 -11.15 22.41
N VAL A 253 40.11 -12.02 22.12
CA VAL A 253 38.93 -12.30 22.96
C VAL A 253 38.74 -13.82 22.98
N PRO A 254 38.31 -14.45 24.10
CA PRO A 254 38.11 -15.90 24.16
C PRO A 254 37.12 -16.35 23.09
N GLN A 255 37.31 -17.56 22.57
CA GLN A 255 36.53 -18.13 21.48
C GLN A 255 35.01 -18.13 21.77
N PHE A 256 34.31 -17.09 21.36
CA PHE A 256 32.90 -17.16 21.05
C PHE A 256 32.76 -17.47 19.56
N LYS A 257 32.21 -18.64 19.25
CA LYS A 257 31.80 -19.01 17.89
C LYS A 257 30.67 -18.08 17.48
N TYR A 258 30.98 -17.07 16.66
CA TYR A 258 29.95 -16.33 15.93
C TYR A 258 29.37 -17.23 14.84
N ASN A 259 28.04 -17.35 14.83
CA ASN A 259 27.30 -18.06 13.80
C ASN A 259 26.99 -17.10 12.64
N GLN A 260 26.89 -17.61 11.41
CA GLN A 260 26.95 -16.86 10.13
C GLN A 260 25.85 -15.79 9.86
N ASN A 261 25.01 -15.43 10.83
CA ASN A 261 23.83 -14.57 10.63
C ASN A 261 23.83 -13.35 11.55
N THR A 262 24.83 -12.47 11.45
CA THR A 262 24.86 -11.19 12.21
C THR A 262 24.75 -10.01 11.24
N LEU A 263 23.74 -9.16 11.42
CA LEU A 263 23.58 -7.90 10.69
C LEU A 263 24.09 -6.75 11.56
N LEU A 264 25.01 -5.94 11.03
CA LEU A 264 25.60 -4.80 11.74
C LEU A 264 25.03 -3.50 11.18
N LEU A 265 24.35 -2.70 12.02
CA LEU A 265 23.89 -1.35 11.65
C LEU A 265 24.79 -0.32 12.35
N LEU A 266 25.47 0.53 11.56
CA LEU A 266 26.33 1.60 12.07
C LEU A 266 25.54 2.92 12.06
N LEU A 267 25.32 3.51 13.22
CA LEU A 267 24.76 4.86 13.36
C LEU A 267 25.87 5.80 13.81
N ILE A 268 26.21 6.76 12.95
CA ILE A 268 27.17 7.83 13.25
C ILE A 268 26.35 9.05 13.67
N LEU A 269 26.49 9.48 14.93
CA LEU A 269 25.86 10.68 15.50
C LEU A 269 26.89 11.81 15.65
#